data_AF-A0A8X6WFR3-F1
#
_entry.id   AF-A0A8X6WFR3-F1
#
_cell.length_a   1.000
_cell.length_b   1.000
_cell.length_c   1.000
_cell.angle_alpha   90.00
_cell.angle_beta   90.00
_cell.angle_gamma   90.00
#
_symmetry.space_group_name_H-M   'P 1'
#
loop_
_entity.id
_entity.type
_entity.pdbx_description
1 polymer ?
#
loop_
_entity_poly.entity_id
_entity_poly.type
_entity_poly.pdbx_seq_one_letter_code
_entity_poly.pdbx_strand_id
1 'polypeptide(L)'
;MRGTLTGHRYVHDILQPHVGPFLNDLPGAIFQQDNARPHTARVAQDFLRHFQTLPWPARSPDLFPVEHVWDQLKRQMPSCHYVHDLELAVQDLWAHLPQDNIRCLINSMPDRVAAYIAAGGGPTHY
;
A
#
# COMPACT_ATOMS: atom_id res chain seq x y z
N MET A 1 3.01 -16.51 5.71
CA MET A 1 3.40 -15.90 7.00
C MET A 1 2.32 -16.16 8.04
N ARG A 2 2.64 -16.57 9.27
CA ARG A 2 1.65 -16.65 10.38
C ARG A 2 2.11 -15.77 11.54
N GLY A 3 1.18 -15.03 12.13
CA GLY A 3 1.44 -14.12 13.28
C GLY A 3 1.67 -12.65 12.88
N THR A 4 1.55 -11.77 13.87
CA THR A 4 1.63 -10.30 13.73
C THR A 4 2.94 -9.84 13.07
N LEU A 5 2.83 -8.88 12.14
CA LEU A 5 3.97 -8.26 11.50
C LEU A 5 4.69 -7.34 12.50
N THR A 6 5.97 -7.61 12.78
CA THR A 6 6.84 -6.74 13.59
C THR A 6 7.76 -5.94 12.67
N GLY A 7 8.43 -4.89 13.19
CA GLY A 7 9.39 -4.11 12.37
C GLY A 7 10.51 -4.98 11.78
N HIS A 8 11.04 -5.94 12.55
CA HIS A 8 12.06 -6.88 12.04
C HIS A 8 11.52 -7.77 10.91
N ARG A 9 10.31 -8.32 11.07
CA ARG A 9 9.68 -9.15 10.04
C ARG A 9 9.29 -8.33 8.81
N TYR A 10 8.87 -7.10 9.00
CA TYR A 10 8.61 -6.20 7.88
C TYR A 10 9.87 -5.98 7.05
N VAL A 11 11.02 -5.75 7.69
CA VAL A 11 12.29 -5.61 6.96
C VAL A 11 12.69 -6.93 6.29
N HIS A 12 12.79 -8.01 7.05
CA HIS A 12 13.33 -9.27 6.57
C HIS A 12 12.42 -9.99 5.57
N ASP A 13 11.11 -9.98 5.81
CA ASP A 13 10.17 -10.76 5.03
C ASP A 13 9.54 -9.95 3.88
N ILE A 14 9.56 -8.60 3.92
CA ILE A 14 8.91 -7.74 2.92
C ILE A 14 9.89 -6.75 2.26
N LEU A 15 10.51 -5.86 3.04
CA LEU A 15 11.30 -4.77 2.46
C LEU A 15 12.54 -5.27 1.73
N GLN A 16 13.36 -6.10 2.38
CA GLN A 16 14.61 -6.58 1.82
C GLN A 16 14.43 -7.51 0.60
N PRO A 17 13.52 -8.51 0.60
CA PRO A 17 13.38 -9.42 -0.54
C PRO A 17 12.54 -8.86 -1.70
N HIS A 18 11.65 -7.89 -1.44
CA HIS A 18 10.68 -7.44 -2.45
C HIS A 18 10.80 -5.95 -2.77
N VAL A 19 10.71 -5.07 -1.76
CA VAL A 19 10.66 -3.61 -1.99
C VAL A 19 12.01 -3.04 -2.40
N GLY A 20 13.08 -3.43 -1.71
CA GLY A 20 14.44 -2.94 -1.95
C GLY A 20 14.91 -3.20 -3.38
N PRO A 21 14.87 -4.45 -3.88
CA PRO A 21 15.20 -4.75 -5.27
C PRO A 21 14.36 -3.95 -6.26
N PHE A 22 13.04 -3.88 -6.04
CA PHE A 22 12.14 -3.14 -6.92
C PHE A 22 12.47 -1.64 -7.00
N LEU A 23 12.76 -0.99 -5.86
CA LEU A 23 13.12 0.42 -5.83
C LEU A 23 14.52 0.69 -6.42
N ASN A 24 15.46 -0.25 -6.28
CA ASN A 24 16.78 -0.13 -6.92
C ASN A 24 16.66 -0.14 -8.46
N ASP A 25 15.72 -0.92 -8.99
CA ASP A 25 15.46 -1.01 -10.44
C ASP A 25 14.59 0.15 -10.98
N LEU A 26 14.04 1.00 -10.09
CA LEU A 26 13.21 2.17 -10.42
C LEU A 26 13.85 3.48 -9.93
N PRO A 27 14.87 4.02 -10.63
CA PRO A 27 15.53 5.24 -10.22
C PRO A 27 14.55 6.43 -10.20
N GLY A 28 14.55 7.18 -9.09
CA GLY A 28 13.68 8.34 -8.89
C GLY A 28 12.28 8.02 -8.37
N ALA A 29 11.96 6.75 -8.10
CA ALA A 29 10.70 6.40 -7.46
C ALA A 29 10.66 6.87 -6.00
N ILE A 30 9.46 7.29 -5.56
CA ILE A 30 9.18 7.65 -4.18
C ILE A 30 8.32 6.54 -3.57
N PHE A 31 8.81 5.91 -2.50
CA PHE A 31 8.10 4.87 -1.80
C PHE A 31 7.08 5.46 -0.81
N GLN A 32 5.84 4.97 -0.88
CA GLN A 32 4.75 5.43 -0.03
C GLN A 32 4.25 4.28 0.84
N GLN A 33 4.12 4.54 2.15
CA GLN A 33 3.56 3.62 3.14
C GLN A 33 2.86 4.42 4.24
N ASP A 34 2.00 3.78 5.02
CA ASP A 34 1.36 4.41 6.18
C ASP A 34 2.29 4.46 7.41
N ASN A 35 1.79 5.04 8.50
CA ASN A 35 2.52 5.15 9.77
C ASN A 35 2.21 3.98 10.74
N ALA A 36 1.92 2.78 10.24
CA ALA A 36 1.74 1.61 11.10
C ALA A 36 3.01 1.31 11.93
N ARG A 37 2.84 0.75 13.13
CA ARG A 37 3.96 0.52 14.07
C ARG A 37 5.16 -0.22 13.47
N PRO A 38 5.00 -1.27 12.63
CA PRO A 38 6.14 -1.93 11.99
C PRO A 38 6.88 -1.02 11.00
N HIS A 39 6.18 -0.11 10.33
CA HIS A 39 6.73 0.80 9.32
C HIS A 39 7.50 1.96 9.95
N THR A 40 7.07 2.41 11.14
CA THR A 40 7.76 3.45 11.91
C THR A 40 8.83 2.91 12.86
N ALA A 41 9.03 1.58 12.92
CA ALA A 41 10.06 0.98 13.75
C ALA A 41 11.45 1.41 13.27
N ARG A 42 12.39 1.63 14.21
CA ARG A 42 13.77 2.07 13.89
C ARG A 42 14.42 1.22 12.80
N VAL A 43 14.30 -0.10 12.90
CA VAL A 43 14.88 -1.04 11.91
C VAL A 43 14.31 -0.84 10.49
N ALA A 44 13.03 -0.50 10.36
CA ALA A 44 12.41 -0.23 9.07
C ALA A 44 12.83 1.13 8.50
N GLN A 45 12.89 2.15 9.36
CA GLN A 45 13.38 3.48 9.00
C GLN A 45 14.86 3.45 8.58
N ASP A 46 15.69 2.68 9.28
CA ASP A 46 17.11 2.51 8.96
C ASP A 46 17.32 1.80 7.62
N PHE A 47 16.47 0.83 7.26
CA PHE A 47 16.49 0.21 5.94
C PHE A 47 16.10 1.23 4.85
N LEU A 48 15.02 1.97 5.08
CA LEU A 48 14.44 2.89 4.10
C LEU A 48 15.22 4.20 3.93
N ARG A 49 16.21 4.49 4.77
CA ARG A 49 16.99 5.74 4.73
C ARG A 49 17.70 6.01 3.40
N HIS A 50 17.93 4.98 2.60
CA HIS A 50 18.60 5.06 1.30
C HIS A 50 17.62 5.26 0.14
N PHE A 51 16.32 5.18 0.41
CA PHE A 51 15.25 5.35 -0.57
C PHE A 51 14.50 6.66 -0.31
N GLN A 52 13.93 7.25 -1.36
CA GLN A 52 13.01 8.37 -1.17
C GLN A 52 11.69 7.82 -0.64
N THR A 53 11.19 8.41 0.45
CA THR A 53 9.90 8.04 1.03
C THR A 53 8.97 9.25 1.08
N LEU A 54 7.68 9.02 0.85
CA LEU A 54 6.67 10.06 0.95
C LEU A 54 6.21 10.20 2.41
N PRO A 55 6.32 11.39 3.03
CA PRO A 55 5.73 11.62 4.35
C PRO A 55 4.23 11.42 4.29
N TRP A 56 3.68 10.62 5.21
CA TRP A 56 2.26 10.31 5.23
C TRP A 56 1.56 10.95 6.44
N PRO A 57 0.42 11.64 6.25
CA PRO A 57 -0.37 12.15 7.37
C PRO A 57 -1.00 11.01 8.18
N ALA A 58 -1.18 11.24 9.49
CA ALA A 58 -1.83 10.26 10.36
C ALA A 58 -3.34 10.20 10.06
N ARG A 59 -3.91 8.99 10.05
CA ARG A 59 -5.36 8.75 9.91
C ARG A 59 -5.96 9.27 8.60
N SER A 60 -5.24 9.13 7.50
CA SER A 60 -5.70 9.55 6.16
C SER A 60 -5.86 8.36 5.22
N PRO A 61 -6.79 7.43 5.48
CA PRO A 61 -7.03 6.28 4.60
C PRO A 61 -7.51 6.70 3.21
N ASP A 62 -8.30 7.79 3.11
CA ASP A 62 -8.85 8.34 1.86
C ASP A 62 -7.75 8.72 0.85
N LEU A 63 -6.55 9.02 1.36
CA LEU A 63 -5.39 9.34 0.53
C LEU A 63 -4.70 8.10 -0.03
N PHE A 64 -4.96 6.89 0.47
CA PHE A 64 -4.15 5.71 0.15
C PHE A 64 -4.76 4.93 -1.04
N PRO A 65 -4.21 5.03 -2.28
CA PRO A 65 -4.84 4.45 -3.47
C PRO A 65 -4.98 2.93 -3.42
N VAL A 66 -4.09 2.27 -2.66
CA VAL A 66 -4.13 0.80 -2.53
C VAL A 66 -5.35 0.32 -1.74
N GLU A 67 -5.94 1.14 -0.86
CA GLU A 67 -7.21 0.78 -0.20
C GLU A 67 -8.34 0.68 -1.23
N HIS A 68 -8.37 1.55 -2.23
CA HIS A 68 -9.32 1.44 -3.34
C HIS A 68 -9.07 0.20 -4.19
N VAL A 69 -7.82 -0.18 -4.41
CA VAL A 69 -7.48 -1.45 -5.08
C VAL A 69 -8.01 -2.63 -4.26
N TRP A 70 -7.77 -2.65 -2.95
CA TRP A 70 -8.28 -3.71 -2.07
C TRP A 70 -9.81 -3.74 -2.04
N ASP A 71 -10.49 -2.59 -2.04
CA ASP A 71 -11.96 -2.53 -2.11
C ASP A 71 -12.49 -3.14 -3.41
N GLN A 72 -11.88 -2.83 -4.55
CA GLN A 72 -12.25 -3.42 -5.83
C GLN A 72 -12.09 -4.95 -5.83
N LEU A 73 -10.98 -5.46 -5.29
CA LEU A 73 -10.73 -6.89 -5.19
C LEU A 73 -11.74 -7.57 -4.26
N LYS A 74 -12.03 -6.96 -3.10
CA LYS A 74 -13.03 -7.48 -2.14
C LYS A 74 -14.42 -7.60 -2.75
N ARG A 75 -14.84 -6.63 -3.58
CA ARG A 75 -16.15 -6.66 -4.27
C ARG A 75 -16.26 -7.78 -5.30
N GLN A 76 -15.14 -8.20 -5.89
CA GLN A 76 -15.09 -9.28 -6.88
C GLN A 76 -14.78 -10.65 -6.25
N MET A 77 -14.49 -10.67 -4.94
CA MET A 77 -14.09 -11.88 -4.25
C MET A 77 -15.25 -12.90 -4.23
N PRO A 78 -15.02 -14.14 -4.67
CA PRO A 78 -16.01 -15.19 -4.50
C PRO A 78 -16.16 -15.57 -3.02
N SER A 79 -17.28 -16.22 -2.67
CA SER A 79 -17.38 -16.88 -1.36
C SER A 79 -16.43 -18.07 -1.31
N CYS A 80 -15.42 -17.98 -0.45
CA CYS A 80 -14.46 -19.05 -0.18
C CYS A 80 -14.70 -19.63 1.22
N HIS A 81 -14.69 -20.96 1.34
CA HIS A 81 -14.82 -21.65 2.63
C HIS A 81 -13.48 -21.98 3.28
N TYR A 82 -12.41 -22.04 2.47
CA TYR A 82 -11.07 -22.34 2.94
C TYR A 82 -10.10 -21.20 2.59
N VAL A 83 -9.10 -21.01 3.46
CA VAL A 83 -8.06 -19.98 3.25
C VAL A 83 -7.30 -20.22 1.94
N HIS A 84 -7.09 -21.48 1.55
CA HIS A 84 -6.41 -21.81 0.30
C HIS A 84 -7.16 -21.28 -0.93
N ASP A 85 -8.48 -21.47 -0.98
CA ASP A 85 -9.30 -20.97 -2.09
C ASP A 85 -9.31 -19.44 -2.11
N LEU A 86 -9.28 -18.80 -0.93
CA LEU A 86 -9.15 -17.35 -0.82
C LEU A 86 -7.80 -16.86 -1.34
N GLU A 87 -6.69 -17.53 -1.01
CA GLU A 87 -5.36 -17.18 -1.52
C GLU A 87 -5.29 -17.27 -3.05
N LEU A 88 -5.84 -18.34 -3.63
CA LEU A 88 -5.90 -18.50 -5.09
C LEU A 88 -6.76 -17.42 -5.76
N ALA A 89 -7.95 -17.14 -5.19
CA ALA A 89 -8.85 -16.12 -5.72
C ALA A 89 -8.22 -14.71 -5.68
N VAL A 90 -7.54 -14.35 -4.58
CA VAL A 90 -6.84 -13.05 -4.48
C VAL A 90 -5.72 -12.95 -5.51
N GLN A 91 -4.93 -14.01 -5.70
CA GLN A 91 -3.85 -14.01 -6.69
C GLN A 91 -4.38 -13.88 -8.12
N ASP A 92 -5.46 -14.59 -8.46
CA ASP A 92 -6.08 -14.52 -9.77
C ASP A 92 -6.66 -13.12 -10.06
N LEU A 93 -7.43 -12.57 -9.11
CA LEU A 93 -7.99 -11.21 -9.24
C LEU A 93 -6.89 -10.14 -9.34
N TRP A 94 -5.80 -10.30 -8.58
CA TRP A 94 -4.66 -9.39 -8.64
C TRP A 94 -3.97 -9.43 -10.01
N ALA A 95 -3.74 -10.63 -10.55
CA ALA A 95 -3.09 -10.81 -11.85
C ALA A 95 -3.91 -10.23 -13.01
N HIS A 96 -5.23 -10.23 -12.89
CA HIS A 96 -6.16 -9.72 -13.90
C HIS A 96 -6.62 -8.27 -13.65
N LEU A 97 -6.12 -7.59 -12.61
CA LEU A 97 -6.48 -6.22 -12.31
C LEU A 97 -6.07 -5.30 -13.48
N PRO A 98 -7.02 -4.58 -14.12
CA PRO A 98 -6.69 -3.72 -15.24
C PRO A 98 -5.72 -2.61 -14.83
N GLN A 99 -4.61 -2.48 -15.56
CA GLN A 99 -3.61 -1.45 -15.28
C GLN A 99 -4.19 -0.03 -15.39
N ASP A 100 -5.18 0.19 -16.24
CA ASP A 100 -5.85 1.49 -16.36
C ASP A 100 -6.58 1.88 -15.08
N ASN A 101 -7.14 0.91 -14.32
CA ASN A 101 -7.72 1.19 -13.02
C ASN A 101 -6.66 1.73 -12.04
N ILE A 102 -5.48 1.08 -11.99
CA ILE A 102 -4.37 1.50 -11.15
C ILE A 102 -3.89 2.91 -11.57
N ARG A 103 -3.74 3.15 -12.87
CA ARG A 103 -3.35 4.46 -13.42
C ARG A 103 -4.35 5.54 -13.06
N CYS A 104 -5.65 5.29 -13.20
CA CYS A 104 -6.69 6.24 -12.81
C CYS A 104 -6.61 6.58 -11.31
N LEU A 105 -6.39 5.61 -10.44
CA LEU A 105 -6.23 5.84 -9.00
C LEU A 105 -4.99 6.70 -8.71
N ILE A 106 -3.85 6.39 -9.31
CA ILE A 106 -2.62 7.19 -9.16
C ILE A 106 -2.84 8.62 -9.67
N ASN A 107 -3.45 8.78 -10.84
CA ASN A 107 -3.70 10.08 -11.45
C ASN A 107 -4.70 10.93 -10.66
N SER A 108 -5.55 10.31 -9.82
CA SER A 108 -6.48 11.04 -8.94
C SER A 108 -5.84 11.60 -7.67
N MET A 109 -4.57 11.26 -7.37
CA MET A 109 -3.90 11.68 -6.14
C MET A 109 -3.81 13.20 -5.94
N PRO A 110 -3.51 14.02 -6.97
CA PRO A 110 -3.51 15.48 -6.81
C PRO A 110 -4.87 16.02 -6.34
N ASP A 111 -5.97 15.51 -6.90
CA ASP A 111 -7.33 15.94 -6.53
C ASP A 111 -7.72 15.49 -5.12
N ARG A 112 -7.33 14.27 -4.73
CA ARG A 112 -7.53 13.74 -3.37
C ARG A 112 -6.78 14.56 -2.33
N VAL A 113 -5.52 14.90 -2.61
CA VAL A 113 -4.70 15.74 -1.73
C VAL A 113 -5.30 17.15 -1.64
N ALA A 114 -5.73 17.73 -2.75
CA ALA A 114 -6.41 19.03 -2.75
C ALA A 114 -7.70 19.00 -1.90
N ALA A 115 -8.51 17.96 -2.04
CA ALA A 115 -9.72 17.78 -1.23
C ALA A 115 -9.40 17.62 0.27
N TYR A 116 -8.36 16.85 0.61
CA TYR A 116 -7.92 16.67 2.01
C TYR A 116 -7.44 17.98 2.63
N ILE A 117 -6.68 18.78 1.87
CA ILE A 117 -6.23 20.12 2.30
C ILE A 117 -7.44 21.04 2.51
N ALA A 118 -8.39 21.06 1.56
CA ALA A 118 -9.61 21.86 1.65
C ALA A 118 -10.49 21.46 2.86
N ALA A 119 -10.48 20.17 3.22
CA ALA A 119 -11.15 19.64 4.40
C ALA A 119 -10.40 19.89 5.73
N GLY A 120 -9.25 20.58 5.70
CA GLY A 120 -8.43 20.82 6.89
C GLY A 120 -7.85 19.54 7.49
N GLY A 121 -7.63 18.52 6.67
CA GLY A 121 -7.23 17.19 7.09
C GLY A 121 -8.36 16.29 7.60
N GLY A 122 -9.61 16.71 7.42
CA GLY A 122 -10.80 15.90 7.69
C GLY A 122 -11.08 14.85 6.60
N PRO A 123 -12.11 14.00 6.80
CA PRO A 123 -12.56 13.03 5.81
C PRO A 123 -12.95 13.69 4.49
N THR A 124 -12.70 12.98 3.39
CA THR A 124 -13.08 13.40 2.05
C THR A 124 -14.17 12.47 1.48
N HIS A 125 -14.62 12.73 0.25
CA HIS A 125 -15.59 11.88 -0.43
C HIS A 125 -14.94 10.69 -1.16
N TYR A 126 -13.61 10.59 -1.12
CA TYR A 126 -12.82 9.56 -1.77
C TYR A 126 -12.68 8.32 -0.89
#